data_AF-A0AAW9N1A8-F1
#
_entry.id   AF-A0AAW9N1A8-F1
#
_cell.length_a   1.000
_cell.length_b   1.000
_cell.length_c   1.000
_cell.angle_alpha   90.00
_cell.angle_beta   90.00
_cell.angle_gamma   90.00
#
_symmetry.space_group_name_H-M   'P 1'
#
loop_
_entity.id
_entity.type
_entity.pdbx_description
1 polymer ?
#
loop_
_entity_poly.entity_id
_entity_poly.type
_entity_poly.pdbx_seq_one_letter_code
_entity_poly.pdbx_strand_id
1 'polypeptide(L)'
;MIRLLEGNYRKMEKIIRILSISDKWMTKKELAKRIGSSESTFVRYIEEIKIRWGTDITIQSSQKLGYRLEHLNVPAYLNVLMEMSQSSTNSRLLNEIIVNPGKMIEYYCEKISISRSSFTRKLKQCNQILESYLLKVIVDQGFQLTSLKSELQLRIFVTFFFLSYYGRRTLPFPIE
;
A
#
# COMPACT_ATOMS: atom_id res chain seq x y z
N MET A 1 5.81 -3.45 3.81
CA MET A 1 5.22 -2.50 2.83
C MET A 1 3.70 -2.40 2.89
N ILE A 2 2.92 -3.48 2.71
CA ILE A 2 1.44 -3.46 2.78
C ILE A 2 0.87 -2.77 4.02
N ARG A 3 1.56 -2.84 5.17
CA ARG A 3 1.15 -2.16 6.42
C ARG A 3 1.00 -0.64 6.27
N LEU A 4 1.75 -0.01 5.35
CA LEU A 4 1.69 1.43 5.07
C LEU A 4 0.39 1.82 4.38
N LEU A 5 -0.21 0.93 3.58
CA LEU A 5 -1.45 1.20 2.86
C LEU A 5 -2.60 1.54 3.82
N GLU A 6 -3.54 2.38 3.40
CA GLU A 6 -4.79 2.62 4.15
C GLU A 6 -5.59 1.33 4.35
N GLY A 7 -6.50 1.36 5.35
CA GLY A 7 -7.28 0.19 5.74
C GLY A 7 -8.05 -0.47 4.61
N ASN A 8 -8.63 0.30 3.70
CA ASN A 8 -9.36 -0.20 2.53
C ASN A 8 -8.43 -0.97 1.57
N TYR A 9 -7.29 -0.40 1.18
CA TYR A 9 -6.31 -1.07 0.31
C TYR A 9 -5.78 -2.35 0.93
N ARG A 10 -5.53 -2.37 2.25
CA ARG A 10 -5.14 -3.62 2.95
C ARG A 10 -6.23 -4.69 2.92
N LYS A 11 -7.51 -4.31 2.98
CA LYS A 11 -8.61 -5.28 2.85
C LYS A 11 -8.69 -5.80 1.41
N MET A 12 -8.56 -4.93 0.41
CA MET A 12 -8.54 -5.32 -1.01
C MET A 12 -7.36 -6.23 -1.35
N GLU A 13 -6.14 -5.90 -0.92
CA GLU A 13 -4.97 -6.79 -1.03
C GLU A 13 -5.26 -8.14 -0.38
N LYS A 14 -5.84 -8.15 0.82
CA LYS A 14 -6.16 -9.39 1.53
C LYS A 14 -7.16 -10.24 0.76
N ILE A 15 -8.17 -9.64 0.11
CA ILE A 15 -9.11 -10.36 -0.76
C ILE A 15 -8.35 -11.02 -1.92
N ILE A 16 -7.57 -10.23 -2.67
CA ILE A 16 -6.81 -10.71 -3.83
C ILE A 16 -5.87 -11.84 -3.40
N ARG A 17 -5.13 -11.66 -2.31
CA ARG A 17 -4.20 -12.66 -1.78
C ARG A 17 -4.91 -13.94 -1.36
N ILE A 18 -6.04 -13.86 -0.65
CA ILE A 18 -6.82 -15.06 -0.27
C ILE A 18 -7.28 -15.81 -1.51
N LEU A 19 -7.84 -15.11 -2.50
CA LEU A 19 -8.32 -15.74 -3.73
C LEU A 19 -7.17 -16.28 -4.58
N SER A 20 -5.99 -15.67 -4.55
CA SER A 20 -4.81 -16.11 -5.31
C SER A 20 -4.20 -17.41 -4.82
N ILE A 21 -4.41 -17.75 -3.55
CA ILE A 21 -3.90 -18.99 -2.92
C ILE A 21 -4.95 -20.11 -3.02
N SER A 22 -6.20 -19.77 -3.36
CA SER A 22 -7.32 -20.72 -3.43
C SER A 22 -7.72 -20.98 -4.87
N ASP A 23 -7.50 -22.21 -5.34
CA ASP A 23 -8.07 -22.66 -6.63
C ASP A 23 -9.59 -22.91 -6.58
N LYS A 24 -10.19 -22.80 -5.38
CA LYS A 24 -11.61 -23.07 -5.12
C LYS A 24 -12.43 -21.79 -5.12
N TRP A 25 -13.69 -21.94 -5.50
CA TRP A 25 -14.73 -20.93 -5.28
C TRP A 25 -14.95 -20.71 -3.79
N MET A 26 -15.07 -19.44 -3.39
CA MET A 26 -15.27 -19.03 -2.00
C MET A 26 -16.50 -18.17 -1.86
N THR A 27 -17.35 -18.47 -0.88
CA THR A 27 -18.61 -17.74 -0.69
C THR A 27 -18.39 -16.32 -0.17
N LYS A 28 -19.35 -15.43 -0.44
CA LYS A 28 -19.39 -14.06 0.09
C LYS A 28 -19.23 -14.03 1.61
N LYS A 29 -19.97 -14.90 2.31
CA LYS A 29 -19.96 -15.03 3.78
C LYS A 29 -18.59 -15.42 4.30
N GLU A 30 -17.94 -16.39 3.66
CA GLU A 30 -16.61 -16.85 4.04
C GLU A 30 -15.56 -15.74 3.86
N LEU A 31 -15.53 -15.09 2.70
CA LEU A 31 -14.54 -14.05 2.40
C LEU A 31 -14.71 -12.83 3.31
N ALA A 32 -15.95 -12.37 3.52
CA ALA A 32 -16.26 -11.28 4.45
C ALA A 32 -15.76 -11.59 5.87
N LYS A 33 -15.96 -12.82 6.36
CA LYS A 33 -15.43 -13.27 7.66
C LYS A 33 -13.90 -13.24 7.67
N ARG A 34 -13.22 -13.79 6.65
CA ARG A 34 -11.75 -13.85 6.58
C ARG A 34 -11.11 -12.46 6.56
N ILE A 35 -11.75 -11.48 5.91
CA ILE A 35 -11.25 -10.11 5.91
C ILE A 35 -11.75 -9.30 7.09
N GLY A 36 -12.70 -9.79 7.90
CA GLY A 36 -13.28 -9.05 9.01
C GLY A 36 -14.05 -7.82 8.54
N SER A 37 -15.05 -8.02 7.68
CA SER A 37 -16.00 -7.01 7.21
C SER A 37 -17.41 -7.60 7.16
N SER A 38 -18.42 -6.74 6.98
CA SER A 38 -19.74 -7.22 6.56
C SER A 38 -19.70 -7.76 5.12
N GLU A 39 -20.71 -8.54 4.75
CA GLU A 39 -20.88 -9.03 3.37
C GLU A 39 -21.11 -7.87 2.37
N SER A 40 -21.82 -6.82 2.78
CA SER A 40 -22.06 -5.63 1.95
C SER A 40 -20.78 -4.83 1.68
N THR A 41 -19.94 -4.65 2.71
CA THR A 41 -18.62 -4.01 2.55
C THR A 41 -17.68 -4.86 1.70
N PHE A 42 -17.72 -6.19 1.85
CA PHE A 42 -16.95 -7.09 0.99
C PHE A 42 -17.32 -6.93 -0.49
N VAL A 43 -18.62 -6.88 -0.82
CA VAL A 43 -19.07 -6.67 -2.21
C VAL A 43 -18.56 -5.34 -2.76
N ARG A 44 -18.60 -4.26 -1.96
CA ARG A 44 -18.02 -2.96 -2.38
C ARG A 44 -16.52 -3.07 -2.70
N TYR A 45 -15.75 -3.81 -1.90
CA TYR A 45 -14.33 -4.04 -2.20
C TYR A 45 -14.13 -4.86 -3.47
N ILE A 46 -14.97 -5.87 -3.75
CA ILE A 46 -14.88 -6.63 -5.00
C ILE A 46 -15.14 -5.74 -6.21
N GLU A 47 -16.17 -4.90 -6.16
CA GLU A 47 -16.47 -3.98 -7.26
C GLU A 47 -15.37 -2.94 -7.43
N GLU A 48 -14.82 -2.41 -6.33
CA GLU A 48 -13.66 -1.51 -6.41
C GLU A 48 -12.42 -2.18 -7.01
N ILE A 49 -12.15 -3.46 -6.68
CA ILE A 49 -11.07 -4.23 -7.28
C ILE A 49 -11.29 -4.40 -8.79
N LYS A 50 -12.50 -4.77 -9.22
CA LYS A 50 -12.82 -4.94 -10.64
C LYS A 50 -12.68 -3.64 -11.43
N ILE A 51 -13.12 -2.52 -10.85
CA ILE A 51 -13.03 -1.19 -11.49
C ILE A 51 -11.58 -0.76 -11.66
N ARG A 52 -10.75 -0.93 -10.61
CA ARG A 52 -9.36 -0.44 -10.63
C ARG A 52 -8.40 -1.38 -11.35
N TRP A 53 -8.55 -2.68 -11.14
CA TRP A 53 -7.55 -3.69 -11.51
C TRP A 53 -8.12 -4.82 -12.36
N GLY A 54 -9.32 -4.66 -12.93
CA GLY A 54 -9.95 -5.68 -13.78
C GLY A 54 -9.14 -6.05 -15.03
N THR A 55 -8.26 -5.15 -15.48
CA THR A 55 -7.32 -5.37 -16.59
C THR A 55 -6.13 -6.26 -16.21
N ASP A 56 -5.69 -6.21 -14.95
CA ASP A 56 -4.57 -7.00 -14.45
C ASP A 56 -5.04 -8.30 -13.78
N ILE A 57 -6.22 -8.27 -13.16
CA ILE A 57 -6.75 -9.34 -12.31
C ILE A 57 -8.23 -9.58 -12.61
N THR A 58 -8.57 -10.80 -13.00
CA THR A 58 -9.96 -11.20 -13.23
C THR A 58 -10.52 -11.94 -12.01
N ILE A 59 -11.54 -11.35 -11.37
CA ILE A 59 -12.35 -12.01 -10.33
C ILE A 59 -13.66 -12.47 -10.93
N GLN A 60 -13.83 -13.78 -11.03
CA GLN A 60 -15.12 -14.38 -11.39
C GLN A 60 -16.10 -14.32 -10.23
N SER A 61 -17.36 -14.10 -10.56
CA SER A 61 -18.48 -14.04 -9.61
C SER A 61 -19.57 -15.01 -10.07
N SER A 62 -20.03 -15.87 -9.18
CA SER A 62 -21.13 -16.81 -9.37
C SER A 62 -22.09 -16.67 -8.20
N GLN A 63 -23.39 -16.52 -8.48
CA GLN A 63 -24.40 -16.44 -7.41
C GLN A 63 -24.44 -17.71 -6.55
N LYS A 64 -24.19 -18.87 -7.17
CA LYS A 64 -24.21 -20.19 -6.49
C LYS A 64 -22.88 -20.52 -5.82
N LEU A 65 -21.75 -20.26 -6.50
CA LEU A 65 -20.42 -20.73 -6.05
C LEU A 65 -19.64 -19.65 -5.26
N GLY A 66 -19.94 -18.37 -5.47
CA GLY A 66 -19.24 -17.26 -4.83
C GLY A 66 -18.20 -16.61 -5.75
N TYR A 67 -16.97 -16.44 -5.28
CA TYR A 67 -15.91 -15.70 -5.98
C TYR A 67 -14.68 -16.58 -6.16
N ARG A 68 -13.96 -16.35 -7.27
CA ARG A 68 -12.70 -17.01 -7.58
C ARG A 68 -11.80 -16.07 -8.37
N LEU A 69 -10.48 -16.17 -8.19
CA LEU A 69 -9.51 -15.49 -9.04
C LEU A 69 -9.19 -16.34 -10.26
N GLU A 70 -9.09 -15.74 -11.43
CA GLU A 70 -8.53 -16.41 -12.61
C GLU A 70 -7.09 -16.00 -12.85
N HIS A 71 -6.24 -17.00 -13.08
CA HIS A 71 -4.90 -16.89 -13.65
C HIS A 71 -4.07 -15.67 -13.19
N LEU A 72 -3.95 -15.47 -11.87
CA LEU A 72 -3.08 -14.43 -11.34
C LEU A 72 -1.62 -14.80 -11.59
N ASN A 73 -0.93 -13.98 -12.38
CA ASN A 73 0.52 -14.05 -12.51
C ASN A 73 1.20 -13.03 -11.56
N VAL A 74 2.45 -13.32 -11.21
CA VAL A 74 3.24 -12.49 -10.29
C VAL A 74 3.40 -11.04 -10.78
N PRO A 75 3.66 -10.77 -12.08
CA PRO A 75 3.71 -9.40 -12.59
C PRO A 75 2.42 -8.59 -12.35
N ALA A 76 1.26 -9.14 -12.68
CA ALA A 76 -0.04 -8.49 -12.48
C ALA A 76 -0.28 -8.16 -11.01
N TYR A 77 0.02 -9.10 -10.10
CA TYR A 77 -0.11 -8.86 -8.67
C TYR A 77 0.79 -7.72 -8.18
N LEU A 78 2.03 -7.65 -8.66
CA LEU A 78 2.93 -6.57 -8.26
C LEU A 78 2.53 -5.20 -8.84
N ASN A 79 1.93 -5.16 -10.04
CA ASN A 79 1.37 -3.91 -10.58
C ASN A 79 0.26 -3.38 -9.69
N VAL A 80 -0.65 -4.27 -9.24
CA VAL A 80 -1.71 -3.88 -8.30
C VAL A 80 -1.13 -3.36 -6.99
N LEU A 81 -0.13 -4.03 -6.42
CA LEU A 81 0.53 -3.56 -5.19
C LEU A 81 1.23 -2.21 -5.38
N MET A 82 1.87 -2.00 -6.53
CA MET A 82 2.50 -0.73 -6.88
C MET A 82 1.47 0.40 -6.95
N GLU A 83 0.37 0.19 -7.68
CA GLU A 83 -0.69 1.19 -7.81
C GLU A 83 -1.37 1.49 -6.46
N MET A 84 -1.63 0.46 -5.63
CA MET A 84 -2.10 0.65 -4.26
C MET A 84 -1.14 1.52 -3.45
N SER A 85 0.17 1.29 -3.58
CA SER A 85 1.19 2.06 -2.89
C SER A 85 1.25 3.50 -3.38
N GLN A 86 1.12 3.74 -4.69
CA GLN A 86 1.10 5.09 -5.26
C GLN A 86 -0.19 5.85 -4.94
N SER A 87 -1.31 5.14 -4.78
CA SER A 87 -2.60 5.73 -4.41
C SER A 87 -2.75 5.98 -2.91
N SER A 88 -1.96 5.27 -2.07
CA SER A 88 -2.01 5.40 -0.63
C SER A 88 -1.40 6.72 -0.15
N THR A 89 -2.14 7.52 0.62
CA THR A 89 -1.64 8.78 1.18
C THR A 89 -0.47 8.56 2.13
N ASN A 90 -0.51 7.49 2.94
CA ASN A 90 0.61 7.12 3.82
C ASN A 90 1.88 6.81 3.03
N SER A 91 1.79 5.96 2.01
CA SER A 91 2.95 5.63 1.17
C SER A 91 3.44 6.83 0.37
N ARG A 92 2.54 7.67 -0.18
CA ARG A 92 2.92 8.93 -0.84
C ARG A 92 3.66 9.88 0.10
N LEU A 93 3.16 10.07 1.33
CA LEU A 93 3.81 10.90 2.34
C LEU A 93 5.23 10.39 2.65
N LEU A 94 5.36 9.09 2.90
CA LEU A 94 6.66 8.50 3.20
C LEU A 94 7.61 8.60 2.00
N ASN A 95 7.12 8.38 0.77
CA ASN A 95 7.90 8.56 -0.44
C ASN A 95 8.46 9.99 -0.54
N GLU A 96 7.60 11.00 -0.37
CA GLU A 96 8.03 12.40 -0.45
C GLU A 96 9.06 12.75 0.62
N ILE A 97 8.93 12.25 1.86
CA ILE A 97 9.93 12.49 2.92
C ILE A 97 11.27 11.83 2.59
N ILE A 98 11.27 10.64 1.98
CA ILE A 98 12.50 9.94 1.61
C ILE A 98 13.20 10.64 0.44
N VAL A 99 12.44 11.07 -0.57
CA VAL A 99 12.97 11.68 -1.80
C VAL A 99 13.36 13.14 -1.59
N ASN A 100 12.62 13.87 -0.74
CA ASN A 100 12.81 15.29 -0.50
C ASN A 100 13.00 15.58 1.01
N PRO A 101 14.03 15.04 1.67
CA PRO A 101 14.23 15.23 3.10
C PRO A 101 14.53 16.69 3.45
N GLY A 102 14.35 17.05 4.72
CA GLY A 102 14.67 18.39 5.24
C GLY A 102 13.64 19.48 4.88
N LYS A 103 12.53 19.12 4.23
CA LYS A 103 11.43 20.06 3.97
C LYS A 103 10.53 20.22 5.19
N MET A 104 9.80 21.33 5.23
CA MET A 104 8.82 21.65 6.28
C MET A 104 7.44 21.08 5.94
N ILE A 105 6.53 21.10 6.92
CA ILE A 105 5.19 20.49 6.80
C ILE A 105 4.39 21.06 5.63
N GLU A 106 4.56 22.35 5.32
CA GLU A 106 3.87 23.07 4.24
C GLU A 106 4.17 22.45 2.88
N TYR A 107 5.44 22.18 2.60
CA TYR A 107 5.89 21.54 1.36
C TYR A 107 5.18 20.21 1.12
N TYR A 108 5.17 19.33 2.13
CA TYR A 108 4.55 18.01 1.99
C TYR A 108 3.03 18.10 1.89
N CYS A 109 2.39 18.98 2.66
CA CYS A 109 0.95 19.20 2.57
C CYS A 109 0.52 19.61 1.16
N GLU A 110 1.26 20.53 0.55
CA GLU A 110 1.04 20.97 -0.83
C GLU A 110 1.29 19.82 -1.81
N LYS A 111 2.46 19.18 -1.74
CA LYS A 111 2.92 18.16 -2.69
C LYS A 111 2.01 16.95 -2.80
N ILE A 112 1.43 16.50 -1.69
CA ILE A 112 0.47 15.37 -1.69
C ILE A 112 -0.99 15.79 -1.47
N SER A 113 -1.26 17.09 -1.51
CA SER A 113 -2.60 17.69 -1.45
C SER A 113 -3.41 17.28 -0.21
N ILE A 114 -2.82 17.46 0.97
CA ILE A 114 -3.48 17.18 2.26
C ILE A 114 -3.37 18.36 3.22
N SER A 115 -4.30 18.44 4.19
CA SER A 115 -4.20 19.42 5.28
C SER A 115 -3.10 19.07 6.28
N ARG A 116 -2.63 20.06 7.05
CA ARG A 116 -1.70 19.85 8.19
C ARG A 116 -2.22 18.82 9.20
N SER A 117 -3.52 18.87 9.52
CA SER A 117 -4.14 17.91 10.45
C SER A 117 -4.11 16.48 9.91
N SER A 118 -4.34 16.32 8.60
CA SER A 118 -4.20 15.03 7.94
C SER A 118 -2.74 14.56 7.93
N PHE A 119 -1.79 15.46 7.62
CA PHE A 119 -0.36 15.19 7.65
C PHE A 119 0.07 14.64 9.01
N THR A 120 -0.24 15.34 10.10
CA THR A 120 0.16 14.91 11.46
C THR A 120 -0.37 13.51 11.80
N ARG A 121 -1.64 13.24 11.48
CA ARG A 121 -2.24 11.92 11.68
C ARG A 121 -1.57 10.83 10.84
N LYS A 122 -1.30 11.12 9.56
CA LYS A 122 -0.68 10.18 8.61
C LYS A 122 0.78 9.90 8.98
N LEU A 123 1.53 10.93 9.38
CA LEU A 123 2.90 10.79 9.87
C LEU A 123 2.96 9.93 11.14
N LYS A 124 2.03 10.14 12.08
CA LYS A 124 1.91 9.29 13.27
C LYS A 124 1.69 7.83 12.90
N GLN A 125 0.79 7.55 11.95
CA GLN A 125 0.56 6.18 11.45
C GLN A 125 1.81 5.60 10.77
N CYS A 126 2.53 6.39 9.98
CA CYS A 126 3.78 5.96 9.36
C CYS A 126 4.83 5.61 10.44
N ASN A 127 5.02 6.47 11.43
CA ASN A 127 5.98 6.23 12.52
C ASN A 127 5.66 4.97 13.33
N GLN A 128 4.38 4.71 13.64
CA GLN A 128 3.98 3.45 14.29
C GLN A 128 4.38 2.20 13.49
N ILE A 129 4.39 2.28 12.16
CA ILE A 129 4.81 1.17 11.29
C ILE A 129 6.34 1.10 11.21
N LEU A 130 7.01 2.25 11.06
CA LEU A 130 8.46 2.39 10.96
C LEU A 130 9.17 1.90 12.22
N GLU A 131 8.56 2.08 13.40
CA GLU A 131 9.10 1.58 14.68
C GLU A 131 9.36 0.07 14.64
N SER A 132 8.52 -0.71 13.97
CA SER A 132 8.73 -2.16 13.81
C SER A 132 9.94 -2.52 12.91
N TYR A 133 10.51 -1.53 12.22
CA TYR A 133 11.75 -1.64 11.46
C TYR A 133 12.90 -0.87 12.11
N LEU A 134 12.74 -0.39 13.36
CA LEU A 134 13.70 0.49 14.05
C LEU A 134 14.01 1.78 13.27
N LEU A 135 13.03 2.30 12.56
CA LEU A 135 13.11 3.56 11.82
C LEU A 135 12.13 4.57 12.38
N LYS A 136 12.38 5.86 12.12
CA LYS A 136 11.46 6.93 12.50
C LYS A 136 11.65 8.13 11.59
N VAL A 137 10.56 8.81 11.26
CA VAL A 137 10.64 10.17 10.74
C VAL A 137 10.73 11.13 11.92
N ILE A 138 11.81 11.88 11.98
CA ILE A 138 12.07 12.93 12.98
C ILE A 138 12.00 14.32 12.34
N VAL A 139 12.00 15.35 13.17
CA VAL A 139 12.15 16.75 12.75
C VAL A 139 13.53 17.21 13.20
N ASP A 140 14.46 17.31 12.26
CA ASP A 140 15.80 17.86 12.45
C ASP A 140 16.15 18.63 11.18
N GLN A 141 16.15 19.96 11.28
CA GLN A 141 16.23 20.86 10.12
C GLN A 141 15.23 20.47 9.01
N GLY A 142 14.00 20.13 9.40
CA GLY A 142 12.94 19.59 8.55
C GLY A 142 12.68 18.10 8.78
N PHE A 143 11.73 17.52 8.05
CA PHE A 143 11.37 16.10 8.24
C PHE A 143 12.38 15.18 7.54
N GLN A 144 12.89 14.18 8.27
CA GLN A 144 13.88 13.24 7.76
C GLN A 144 13.60 11.83 8.29
N LEU A 145 13.77 10.80 7.45
CA LEU A 145 13.72 9.39 7.86
C LEU A 145 15.08 8.98 8.42
N THR A 146 15.11 8.50 9.66
CA THR A 146 16.33 8.07 10.34
C THR A 146 16.21 6.63 10.85
N SER A 147 17.36 6.02 11.08
CA SER A 147 17.49 4.69 11.65
C SER A 147 17.94 4.76 13.11
N LEU A 148 17.32 3.95 13.96
CA LEU A 148 17.68 3.82 15.38
C LEU A 148 18.79 2.77 15.60
N LYS A 149 19.22 2.07 14.55
CA LYS A 149 20.21 0.99 14.62
C LYS A 149 21.43 1.25 13.75
N SER A 150 21.23 1.43 12.45
CA SER A 150 22.32 1.62 11.48
C SER A 150 21.85 2.16 10.14
N GLU A 151 22.76 2.78 9.41
CA GLU A 151 22.56 3.26 8.04
C GLU A 151 22.19 2.11 7.08
N LEU A 152 22.80 0.93 7.24
CA LEU A 152 22.46 -0.25 6.42
C LEU A 152 20.97 -0.62 6.52
N GLN A 153 20.39 -0.54 7.72
CA GLN A 153 18.97 -0.83 7.91
C GLN A 153 18.07 0.18 7.17
N LEU A 154 18.43 1.47 7.21
CA LEU A 154 17.74 2.52 6.47
C LEU A 154 17.74 2.18 4.98
N ARG A 155 18.92 1.86 4.43
CA ARG A 155 19.09 1.51 3.00
C ARG A 155 18.28 0.29 2.60
N ILE A 156 18.28 -0.76 3.42
CA ILE A 156 17.49 -1.97 3.16
C ILE A 156 16.00 -1.62 3.11
N PHE A 157 15.49 -0.87 4.08
CA PHE A 157 14.09 -0.47 4.10
C PHE A 157 13.72 0.39 2.89
N VAL A 158 14.50 1.43 2.60
CA VAL A 158 14.26 2.34 1.47
C VAL A 158 14.29 1.58 0.15
N THR A 159 15.19 0.62 -0.03
CA THR A 159 15.27 -0.23 -1.23
C THR A 159 13.98 -1.03 -1.42
N PHE A 160 13.52 -1.76 -0.39
CA PHE A 160 12.26 -2.50 -0.48
C PHE A 160 11.04 -1.59 -0.57
N PHE A 161 11.12 -0.39 0.01
CA PHE A 161 10.07 0.61 -0.11
C PHE A 161 9.93 1.07 -1.56
N PHE A 162 11.03 1.46 -2.21
CA PHE A 162 11.04 1.90 -3.61
C PHE A 162 10.67 0.78 -4.57
N LEU A 163 11.11 -0.46 -4.35
CA LEU A 163 10.66 -1.59 -5.15
C LEU A 163 9.14 -1.78 -5.09
N SER A 164 8.54 -1.54 -3.92
CA SER A 164 7.08 -1.58 -3.74
C SER A 164 6.36 -0.35 -4.31
N TYR A 165 7.00 0.82 -4.33
CA TYR A 165 6.35 2.09 -4.68
C TYR A 165 6.48 2.41 -6.18
N TYR A 166 7.65 2.20 -6.77
CA TYR A 166 7.95 2.46 -8.19
C TYR A 166 7.85 1.21 -9.07
N GLY A 167 7.78 0.03 -8.43
CA GLY A 167 7.76 -1.24 -9.14
C GLY A 167 9.10 -1.60 -9.76
N ARG A 168 9.06 -2.41 -10.82
CA ARG A 168 10.26 -3.05 -11.42
C ARG A 168 10.69 -2.45 -12.76
N ARG A 169 9.85 -1.63 -13.38
CA ARG A 169 10.02 -1.18 -14.78
C ARG A 169 10.37 0.29 -14.92
N THR A 170 10.44 1.02 -13.80
CA THR A 170 10.79 2.44 -13.80
C THR A 170 12.06 2.61 -12.99
N LEU A 171 13.00 3.39 -13.52
CA LEU A 171 14.11 3.92 -12.76
C LEU A 171 13.72 5.35 -12.35
N PRO A 172 13.24 5.56 -11.12
CA PRO A 172 12.69 6.85 -10.70
C PRO A 172 13.75 7.93 -10.51
N PHE A 173 15.03 7.54 -10.42
CA PHE A 173 16.16 8.44 -10.22
C PHE A 173 17.12 8.30 -11.41
N PRO A 174 17.31 9.34 -12.23
CA PRO A 174 18.24 9.29 -13.34
C PRO A 174 19.66 9.03 -12.82
N ILE A 175 20.43 8.29 -13.61
CA ILE A 175 21.88 8.14 -13.38
C ILE A 175 22.51 9.42 -13.93
N GLU A 176 23.17 10.18 -13.05
CA GLU A 176 24.03 11.31 -13.44
C GLU A 176 25.33 10.83 -14.10
#